data_AF-A0A6B3IAU9-F1
#
_entry.id   AF-A0A6B3IAU9-F1
#
_cell.length_a   1.000
_cell.length_b   1.000
_cell.length_c   1.000
_cell.angle_alpha   90.00
_cell.angle_beta   90.00
_cell.angle_gamma   90.00
#
_symmetry.space_group_name_H-M   'P 1'
#
loop_
_entity.id
_entity.type
_entity.pdbx_description
1 polymer ?
#
loop_
_entity_poly.entity_id
_entity_poly.type
_entity_poly.pdbx_seq_one_letter_code
_entity_poly.pdbx_strand_id
1 'polypeptide(L)' 'MTDSRPREVEHEITVSAPAAEVYRLIAEVENWPRIFPPTIYVDHIERSEGEELIRIWATA' A
#
# COMPACT_ATOMS: atom_id res chain seq x y z
N MET A 1 -29.57 1.09 -15.86
CA MET A 1 -28.50 1.75 -15.10
C MET A 1 -28.16 0.82 -13.94
N THR A 2 -27.01 0.15 -14.01
CA THR A 2 -26.58 -0.77 -12.95
C THR A 2 -26.26 0.04 -11.70
N ASP A 3 -26.80 -0.36 -10.56
CA ASP A 3 -26.52 0.26 -9.26
C ASP A 3 -25.06 -0.01 -8.91
N SER A 4 -24.19 0.99 -9.09
CA SER A 4 -22.75 0.89 -8.81
C SER A 4 -22.49 1.13 -7.33
N ARG A 5 -23.08 0.30 -6.46
CA ARG A 5 -22.73 0.33 -5.04
C ARG A 5 -21.32 -0.21 -4.84
N PRO A 6 -20.55 0.36 -3.91
CA PRO A 6 -19.28 -0.21 -3.51
C PRO A 6 -19.47 -1.67 -3.11
N ARG A 7 -18.60 -2.56 -3.62
CA ARG A 7 -18.51 -3.93 -3.13
C ARG A 7 -17.38 -3.99 -2.11
N GLU A 8 -17.68 -4.48 -0.92
CA GLU A 8 -16.68 -4.79 0.09
C GLU A 8 -16.10 -6.20 -0.16
N VAL A 9 -14.77 -6.31 -0.10
CA VAL A 9 -14.04 -7.56 -0.27
C VAL A 9 -12.85 -7.56 0.68
N GLU A 10 -12.62 -8.68 1.37
CA GLU A 10 -11.52 -8.87 2.31
C GLU A 10 -10.63 -10.03 1.85
N HIS A 11 -9.31 -9.88 2.02
CA HIS A 11 -8.32 -10.92 1.75
C HIS A 11 -7.35 -10.99 2.93
N GLU A 12 -7.04 -12.21 3.38
CA GLU A 12 -6.14 -12.46 4.51
C GLU A 12 -5.00 -13.40 4.08
N ILE A 13 -3.80 -13.17 4.61
CA ILE A 13 -2.68 -14.10 4.52
C ILE A 13 -1.87 -14.05 5.82
N THR A 14 -1.42 -15.21 6.29
CA THR A 14 -0.48 -15.30 7.43
C THR A 14 0.96 -15.20 6.94
N VAL A 15 1.73 -14.28 7.51
CA VAL A 15 3.16 -14.11 7.23
C VAL A 15 3.96 -14.59 8.43
N SER A 16 4.93 -15.49 8.21
CA SER A 16 5.83 -15.99 9.26
C SER A 16 6.93 -14.97 9.61
N ALA A 17 6.53 -13.82 10.11
CA ALA A 17 7.41 -12.75 10.57
C ALA A 17 6.77 -11.99 11.76
N PRO A 18 7.56 -11.27 12.57
CA PRO A 18 7.01 -10.39 13.59
C PRO A 18 6.09 -9.33 12.99
N ALA A 19 4.97 -9.03 13.65
CA ALA A 19 3.98 -8.05 13.18
C ALA A 19 4.60 -6.66 12.92
N ALA A 20 5.53 -6.23 13.77
CA ALA A 20 6.23 -4.95 13.61
C ALA A 20 7.03 -4.88 12.31
N GLU A 21 7.59 -6.00 11.84
CA GLU A 21 8.37 -6.04 10.61
C GLU A 21 7.47 -5.97 9.37
N VAL A 22 6.34 -6.70 9.39
CA VAL A 22 5.34 -6.61 8.32
C VAL A 22 4.74 -5.20 8.24
N TYR A 23 4.40 -4.62 9.39
CA TYR A 23 3.88 -3.26 9.46
C TYR A 23 4.87 -2.24 8.89
N ARG A 24 6.14 -2.33 9.27
CA ARG A 24 7.21 -1.44 8.78
C ARG A 24 7.33 -1.48 7.26
N LEU A 25 7.29 -2.67 6.66
CA LEU A 25 7.34 -2.82 5.19
C LEU A 25 6.17 -2.15 4.48
N ILE A 26 4.98 -2.16 5.09
CA ILE A 26 3.79 -1.50 4.54
C ILE A 26 3.86 0.02 4.76
N ALA A 27 4.31 0.47 5.95
CA ALA A 27 4.37 1.87 6.31
C ALA A 27 5.50 2.65 5.59
N GLU A 28 6.63 2.01 5.30
CA GLU A 28 7.75 2.63 4.59
C GLU A 28 7.54 2.56 3.07
N VAL A 29 6.65 3.41 2.55
CA VAL A 29 6.19 3.34 1.16
C VAL A 29 7.28 3.49 0.10
N GLU A 30 8.40 4.15 0.43
CA GLU A 30 9.57 4.27 -0.45
C GLU A 30 10.24 2.91 -0.75
N ASN A 31 10.04 1.92 0.12
CA ASN A 31 10.55 0.57 -0.06
C ASN A 31 9.63 -0.34 -0.89
N TRP A 32 8.43 0.12 -1.24
CA TRP A 32 7.44 -0.68 -1.97
C TRP A 32 7.91 -1.30 -3.28
N PRO A 33 8.76 -0.65 -4.12
CA PRO A 33 9.30 -1.27 -5.33
C PRO A 33 10.08 -2.58 -5.10
N ARG A 34 10.52 -2.85 -3.86
CA ARG A 34 11.25 -4.08 -3.50
C ARG A 34 10.33 -5.22 -3.07
N ILE A 35 9.11 -4.92 -2.64
CA ILE A 35 8.19 -5.87 -2.00
C ILE A 35 6.92 -6.11 -2.82
N PHE A 36 6.48 -5.12 -3.60
CA PHE A 36 5.32 -5.20 -4.46
C PHE A 36 5.79 -5.14 -5.92
N PRO A 37 5.88 -6.29 -6.62
CA PRO A 37 6.42 -6.35 -7.97
C PRO A 37 5.81 -5.35 -8.98
N PRO A 38 4.52 -4.98 -8.90
CA PRO A 38 3.96 -3.97 -9.80
C PRO A 38 4.48 -2.55 -9.55
N THR A 39 5.00 -2.25 -8.36
CA THR A 39 5.41 -0.88 -7.98
C THR A 39 6.77 -0.53 -8.59
N ILE A 40 6.81 0.55 -9.37
CA ILE A 40 8.03 1.06 -10.02
C ILE A 40 8.70 2.11 -9.13
N TYR A 41 7.91 3.05 -8.60
CA TYR A 41 8.41 4.16 -7.80
C TYR A 41 7.28 4.69 -6.90
N VAL A 42 7.66 5.28 -5.77
CA VAL A 42 6.75 5.96 -4.84
C VAL A 42 7.39 7.28 -4.40
N ASP A 43 6.58 8.34 -4.35
CA ASP A 43 6.98 9.67 -3.93
C ASP A 43 6.02 10.23 -2.87
N HIS A 44 6.55 10.91 -1.87
CA HIS A 44 5.76 11.61 -0.86
C HIS A 44 5.44 13.02 -1.35
N ILE A 45 4.16 13.30 -1.58
CA ILE A 45 3.69 14.62 -2.01
C ILE A 45 3.46 15.53 -0.81
N GLU A 46 2.87 14.99 0.25
CA GLU A 46 2.61 15.71 1.50
C GLU A 46 2.68 14.75 2.69
N ARG A 47 3.19 15.26 3.83
CA ARG A 47 3.24 14.53 5.09
C ARG A 47 2.79 15.46 6.21
N SER A 48 1.73 15.08 6.91
CA SER A 48 1.20 15.78 8.07
C SER A 48 1.21 14.85 9.29
N GLU A 49 0.74 15.35 10.44
CA GLU A 49 0.62 14.53 11.64
C GLU A 49 -0.54 13.53 11.48
N GLY A 50 -0.21 12.30 11.11
CA GLY A 50 -1.15 11.18 11.02
C GLY A 50 -1.69 10.89 9.60
N GLU A 51 -1.37 11.72 8.61
CA GLU A 51 -1.78 11.52 7.22
C GLU A 51 -0.63 11.77 6.24
N GLU A 52 -0.65 11.03 5.14
CA GLU A 52 0.35 11.13 4.08
C GLU A 52 -0.34 11.06 2.72
N LEU A 53 0.08 11.94 1.79
CA LEU A 53 -0.32 11.87 0.39
C LEU A 53 0.85 11.35 -0.42
N ILE A 54 0.68 10.19 -1.03
CA ILE A 54 1.71 9.52 -1.83
C ILE A 54 1.30 9.43 -3.29
N ARG A 55 2.28 9.46 -4.17
CA ARG A 55 2.11 9.15 -5.60
C ARG A 55 2.81 7.84 -5.91
N ILE A 56 2.08 6.93 -6.55
CA ILE A 56 2.56 5.60 -6.91
C ILE A 56 2.59 5.48 -8.43
N TRP A 57 3.70 4.99 -8.97
CA TRP A 57 3.81 4.54 -10.35
C TRP A 57 3.91 3.02 -10.33
N ALA A 58 3.03 2.36 -11.08
CA ALA A 58 2.98 0.90 -11.13
C ALA A 58 2.73 0.40 -12.55
N THR A 59 3.15 -0.83 -12.84
CA THR A 59 2.78 -1.55 -14.06
C THR A 59 1.33 -2.04 -13.94
N ALA A 60 0.53 -1.85 -15.00
CA ALA A 60 -0.87 -2.25 -15.08
C ALA A 60 -1.06 -3.76 -15.25
#